data_AF-A0A353F814-F1
#
_entry.id   AF-A0A353F814-F1
#
_cell.length_a   1.000
_cell.length_b   1.000
_cell.length_c   1.000
_cell.angle_alpha   90.00
_cell.angle_beta   90.00
_cell.angle_gamma   90.00
#
_symmetry.space_group_name_H-M   'P 1'
#
loop_
_entity.id
_entity.type
_entity.pdbx_description
1 polymer ?
#
loop_
_entity_poly.entity_id
_entity_poly.type
_entity_poly.pdbx_seq_one_letter_code
_entity_poly.pdbx_strand_id
1 'polypeptide(L)'
;MVEEKMETGVNFQLALKDSIQQFGEDGLHKTQEATLSLLNSKSIIMKKISAVLGIISSVLACAGGLFKIMHWPGANVLLLSGIVGIVFLYLPMLIIVKFRETESTLLKFSYVAGLFGAMVNGLGALFKLMHFPGANFLIITSLLIIGLIFMPIYFTHAVRLAENKLSNLAFAGVLLVALFLLYGLTGAGNSSTMSDSVYVMHQNLMDEIDRAQTERKEAFAGLPGNDLSLKTEKLLDYISGFRTHAIMMSQNVPEEEARDMNIRNMYWGTGIKGLHRMLDEHPQYNPGTLRKRLQNWQAQAAEYGLANQLCCEPVQGPEGELSWEEAHFGHSCTILSLVSFLDQLQLEINQKSLHLAWQIRYQKGASQTASDTIVQAS
;
A
#
# COMPACT_ATOMS: atom_id res chain seq x y z
N MET A 1 -13.70 1.26 74.05
CA MET A 1 -13.46 -0.13 74.55
C MET A 1 -12.49 -0.18 75.72
N VAL A 2 -11.18 0.02 75.54
CA VAL A 2 -10.23 0.02 76.70
C VAL A 2 -10.42 1.25 77.57
N GLU A 3 -10.48 2.44 76.96
CA GLU A 3 -10.71 3.72 77.67
C GLU A 3 -12.05 3.73 78.43
N GLU A 4 -13.13 3.32 77.77
CA GLU A 4 -14.46 3.15 78.36
C GLU A 4 -14.48 2.19 79.57
N LYS A 5 -13.74 1.07 79.50
CA LYS A 5 -13.62 0.13 80.63
C LYS A 5 -12.75 0.68 81.77
N MET A 6 -11.76 1.49 81.45
CA MET A 6 -10.95 2.17 82.46
C MET A 6 -11.72 3.28 83.18
N GLU A 7 -12.63 3.98 82.49
CA GLU A 7 -13.55 4.94 83.10
C GLU A 7 -14.50 4.29 84.12
N THR A 8 -14.85 3.01 83.92
CA THR A 8 -15.61 2.21 84.89
C THR A 8 -14.78 1.66 86.07
N GLY A 9 -13.50 2.05 86.19
CA GLY A 9 -12.62 1.69 87.31
C GLY A 9 -11.85 0.37 87.15
N VAL A 10 -11.85 -0.23 85.95
CA VAL A 10 -11.11 -1.47 85.68
C VAL A 10 -9.63 -1.18 85.38
N ASN A 11 -8.71 -1.97 85.95
CA ASN A 11 -7.27 -1.86 85.68
C ASN A 11 -6.98 -2.06 84.17
N PHE A 12 -6.10 -1.22 83.60
CA PHE A 12 -5.67 -1.25 82.20
C PHE A 12 -5.35 -2.66 81.68
N GLN A 13 -4.59 -3.45 82.44
CA GLN A 13 -4.20 -4.81 82.03
C GLN A 13 -5.43 -5.72 81.77
N LEU A 14 -6.45 -5.56 82.60
CA LEU A 14 -7.69 -6.34 82.53
C LEU A 14 -8.61 -5.80 81.44
N ALA A 15 -8.74 -4.48 81.33
CA ALA A 15 -9.47 -3.82 80.25
C ALA A 15 -8.88 -4.14 78.86
N LEU A 16 -7.56 -4.22 78.74
CA LEU A 16 -6.84 -4.62 77.53
C LEU A 16 -7.09 -6.09 77.19
N LYS A 17 -6.94 -6.99 78.17
CA LYS A 17 -7.17 -8.43 77.99
C LYS A 17 -8.59 -8.72 77.51
N ASP A 18 -9.59 -8.13 78.16
CA ASP A 18 -10.99 -8.29 77.76
C ASP A 18 -11.27 -7.72 76.36
N SER A 19 -10.63 -6.60 76.01
CA SER A 19 -10.85 -5.97 74.70
C SER A 19 -10.23 -6.80 73.58
N ILE A 20 -9.09 -7.44 73.81
CA ILE A 20 -8.47 -8.39 72.87
C ILE A 20 -9.33 -9.65 72.72
N GLN A 21 -9.92 -10.13 73.82
CA GLN A 21 -10.76 -11.33 73.83
C GLN A 21 -12.08 -11.14 73.05
N GLN A 22 -12.56 -9.90 72.90
CA GLN A 22 -13.72 -9.59 72.05
C GLN A 22 -13.47 -9.81 70.55
N PHE A 23 -12.22 -9.91 70.11
CA PHE A 23 -11.87 -10.25 68.72
C PHE A 23 -11.90 -11.77 68.43
N GLY A 24 -12.33 -12.60 69.39
CA GLY A 24 -12.47 -14.07 69.25
C GLY A 24 -11.28 -14.87 69.75
N GLU A 25 -11.38 -16.22 69.73
CA GLU A 25 -10.37 -17.17 70.27
C GLU A 25 -8.95 -16.99 69.67
N ASP A 26 -8.85 -16.52 68.42
CA ASP A 26 -7.57 -16.27 67.73
C ASP A 26 -7.22 -14.77 67.59
N GLY A 27 -8.04 -13.90 68.20
CA GLY A 27 -7.78 -12.47 68.38
C GLY A 27 -7.57 -11.63 67.11
N LEU A 28 -6.92 -10.48 67.31
CA LEU A 28 -6.61 -9.46 66.28
C LEU A 28 -5.83 -10.02 65.08
N HIS A 29 -4.99 -11.05 65.29
CA HIS A 29 -4.11 -11.58 64.24
C HIS A 29 -4.91 -12.19 63.08
N LYS A 30 -5.88 -13.08 63.36
CA LYS A 30 -6.76 -13.64 62.31
C LYS A 30 -7.57 -12.57 61.62
N THR A 31 -8.02 -11.55 62.36
CA THR A 31 -8.76 -10.42 61.77
C THR A 31 -7.87 -9.62 60.83
N GLN A 32 -6.61 -9.39 61.18
CA GLN A 32 -5.62 -8.73 60.34
C GLN A 32 -5.27 -9.57 59.11
N GLU A 33 -5.10 -10.89 59.24
CA GLU A 33 -4.87 -11.80 58.11
C GLU A 33 -6.06 -11.83 57.14
N ALA A 34 -7.29 -11.93 57.66
CA ALA A 34 -8.50 -11.88 56.85
C ALA A 34 -8.62 -10.53 56.12
N THR A 35 -8.30 -9.43 56.80
CA THR A 35 -8.33 -8.07 56.22
C THR A 35 -7.27 -7.91 55.13
N LEU A 36 -6.03 -8.34 55.37
CA LEU A 36 -4.94 -8.31 54.37
C LEU A 36 -5.25 -9.22 53.19
N SER A 37 -5.85 -10.39 53.43
CA SER A 37 -6.31 -11.32 52.40
C SER A 37 -7.37 -10.67 51.53
N LEU A 38 -8.40 -10.04 52.11
CA LEU A 38 -9.44 -9.32 51.36
C LEU A 38 -8.88 -8.11 50.59
N LEU A 39 -7.96 -7.36 51.21
CA LEU A 39 -7.31 -6.20 50.59
C LEU A 39 -6.49 -6.61 49.35
N ASN A 40 -5.72 -7.69 49.45
CA ASN A 40 -4.87 -8.17 48.36
C ASN A 40 -5.63 -9.01 47.32
N SER A 41 -6.71 -9.69 47.70
CA SER A 41 -7.47 -10.58 46.81
C SER A 41 -7.92 -9.89 45.53
N LYS A 42 -8.43 -8.65 45.61
CA LYS A 42 -8.84 -7.90 44.41
C LYS A 42 -7.67 -7.63 43.45
N SER A 43 -6.48 -7.29 43.96
CA SER A 43 -5.28 -7.06 43.15
C SER A 43 -4.78 -8.35 42.50
N ILE A 44 -4.78 -9.45 43.27
CA ILE A 44 -4.37 -10.78 42.80
C ILE A 44 -5.31 -11.28 41.69
N ILE A 45 -6.63 -11.12 41.86
CA ILE A 45 -7.64 -11.54 40.88
C ILE A 45 -7.46 -10.77 39.56
N MET A 46 -7.29 -9.44 39.61
CA MET A 46 -7.08 -8.64 38.40
C MET A 46 -5.83 -9.06 37.63
N LYS A 47 -4.72 -9.37 38.32
CA LYS A 47 -3.49 -9.87 37.69
C LYS A 47 -3.71 -11.21 37.00
N LYS A 48 -4.42 -12.14 37.65
CA LYS A 48 -4.73 -13.46 37.08
C LYS A 48 -5.58 -13.32 35.82
N ILE A 49 -6.62 -12.50 35.85
CA ILE A 49 -7.49 -12.26 34.68
C ILE A 49 -6.67 -11.62 33.55
N SER A 50 -5.86 -10.58 33.85
CA SER A 50 -5.00 -9.94 32.86
C SER A 50 -4.03 -10.93 32.23
N ALA A 51 -3.41 -11.81 33.01
CA ALA A 51 -2.49 -12.82 32.50
C ALA A 51 -3.18 -13.80 31.54
N VAL A 52 -4.38 -14.29 31.91
CA VAL A 52 -5.16 -15.21 31.05
C VAL A 52 -5.56 -14.53 29.74
N LEU A 53 -6.06 -13.29 29.79
CA LEU A 53 -6.40 -12.51 28.59
C LEU A 53 -5.19 -12.28 27.70
N GLY A 54 -4.04 -11.95 28.29
CA GLY A 54 -2.79 -11.76 27.56
C GLY A 54 -2.34 -13.04 26.85
N ILE A 55 -2.40 -14.19 27.52
CA ILE A 55 -2.01 -15.49 26.95
C ILE A 55 -2.95 -15.86 25.80
N ILE A 56 -4.27 -15.83 26.01
CA ILE A 56 -5.25 -16.18 24.98
C ILE A 56 -5.08 -15.29 23.74
N SER A 57 -4.96 -13.98 23.95
CA SER A 57 -4.81 -13.03 22.84
C SER A 57 -3.49 -13.19 22.10
N SER A 58 -2.40 -13.51 22.81
CA SER A 58 -1.09 -13.79 22.20
C SER A 58 -1.10 -15.07 21.38
N VAL A 59 -1.72 -16.14 21.89
CA VAL A 59 -1.89 -17.40 21.15
C VAL A 59 -2.70 -17.18 19.88
N LEU A 60 -3.81 -16.44 19.96
CA LEU A 60 -4.63 -16.09 18.80
C LEU A 60 -3.85 -15.26 17.78
N ALA A 61 -3.07 -14.26 18.22
CA ALA A 61 -2.25 -13.44 17.32
C ALA A 61 -1.16 -14.27 16.63
N CYS A 62 -0.46 -15.13 17.37
CA CYS A 62 0.55 -16.03 16.81
C CYS A 62 -0.05 -17.05 15.83
N ALA A 63 -1.18 -17.66 16.19
CA ALA A 63 -1.90 -18.59 15.30
C ALA A 63 -2.40 -17.89 14.04
N GLY A 64 -2.96 -16.67 14.16
CA GLY A 64 -3.36 -15.85 13.03
C GLY A 64 -2.19 -15.49 12.11
N GLY A 65 -1.03 -15.15 12.68
CA GLY A 65 0.20 -14.92 11.93
C GLY A 65 0.67 -16.16 11.17
N LEU A 66 0.67 -17.33 11.82
CA LEU A 66 1.02 -18.60 11.20
C LEU A 66 0.05 -18.94 10.05
N PHE A 67 -1.25 -18.79 10.26
CA PHE A 67 -2.27 -19.04 9.23
C PHE A 67 -2.09 -18.09 8.04
N LYS A 68 -1.68 -16.84 8.29
CA LYS A 68 -1.41 -15.88 7.23
C LYS A 68 -0.20 -16.27 6.38
N ILE A 69 0.87 -16.78 7.01
CA ILE A 69 2.05 -17.31 6.31
C ILE A 69 1.67 -18.56 5.51
N MET A 70 0.89 -19.46 6.11
CA MET A 70 0.47 -20.74 5.50
C MET A 70 -0.70 -20.60 4.51
N HIS A 71 -1.23 -19.38 4.30
CA HIS A 71 -2.38 -19.09 3.44
C HIS A 71 -3.67 -19.85 3.82
N TRP A 72 -3.81 -20.20 5.10
CA TRP A 72 -4.98 -20.94 5.58
C TRP A 72 -6.20 -20.04 5.77
N PRO A 73 -7.42 -20.56 5.54
CA PRO A 73 -8.65 -19.78 5.72
C PRO A 73 -8.80 -19.34 7.18
N GLY A 74 -9.38 -18.15 7.39
CA GLY A 74 -9.61 -17.59 8.72
C GLY A 74 -8.41 -16.86 9.34
N ALA A 75 -7.26 -16.78 8.65
CA ALA A 75 -6.06 -16.07 9.14
C ALA A 75 -6.37 -14.65 9.64
N ASN A 76 -7.12 -13.86 8.86
CA ASN A 76 -7.44 -12.49 9.21
C ASN A 76 -8.31 -12.37 10.47
N VAL A 77 -9.22 -13.32 10.71
CA VAL A 77 -10.13 -13.30 11.88
C VAL A 77 -9.36 -13.63 13.16
N LEU A 78 -8.51 -14.65 13.13
CA LEU A 78 -7.65 -14.98 14.28
C LEU A 78 -6.69 -13.83 14.61
N LEU A 79 -6.09 -13.24 13.58
CA LEU A 79 -5.12 -12.16 13.73
C LEU A 79 -5.80 -10.88 14.27
N LEU A 80 -6.97 -10.53 13.73
CA LEU A 80 -7.76 -9.39 14.22
C LEU A 80 -8.18 -9.59 15.67
N SER A 81 -8.79 -10.73 16.01
CA SER A 81 -9.25 -11.01 17.37
C SER A 81 -8.11 -11.06 18.38
N GLY A 82 -6.96 -11.65 18.00
CA GLY A 82 -5.76 -11.67 18.83
C GLY A 82 -5.19 -10.27 19.11
N ILE A 83 -4.94 -9.47 18.06
CA ILE A 83 -4.37 -8.13 18.25
C ILE A 83 -5.35 -7.19 18.94
N VAL A 84 -6.64 -7.21 18.57
CA VAL A 84 -7.68 -6.41 19.25
C VAL A 84 -7.78 -6.80 20.73
N GLY A 85 -7.70 -8.10 21.05
CA GLY A 85 -7.66 -8.58 22.44
C GLY A 85 -6.46 -8.04 23.21
N ILE A 86 -5.27 -8.04 22.61
CA ILE A 86 -4.07 -7.46 23.23
C ILE A 86 -4.27 -5.96 23.47
N VAL A 87 -4.68 -5.23 22.44
CA VAL A 87 -4.76 -3.76 22.45
C VAL A 87 -5.87 -3.25 23.37
N PHE A 88 -7.07 -3.83 23.32
CA PHE A 88 -8.24 -3.27 24.00
C PHE A 88 -8.62 -4.00 25.29
N LEU A 89 -8.13 -5.23 25.53
CA LEU A 89 -8.44 -5.96 26.76
C LEU A 89 -7.22 -6.06 27.66
N TYR A 90 -6.12 -6.63 27.16
CA TYR A 90 -4.94 -6.89 27.97
C TYR A 90 -4.22 -5.61 28.40
N LEU A 91 -3.86 -4.74 27.44
CA LEU A 91 -3.07 -3.53 27.74
C LEU A 91 -3.80 -2.56 28.69
N PRO A 92 -5.10 -2.25 28.52
CA PRO A 92 -5.82 -1.37 29.44
C PRO A 92 -5.91 -1.96 30.86
N MET A 93 -6.10 -3.28 30.97
CA MET A 93 -6.10 -3.95 32.27
C MET A 93 -4.74 -3.86 32.94
N LEU A 94 -3.66 -4.01 32.18
CA LEU A 94 -2.29 -3.87 32.66
C LEU A 94 -2.00 -2.44 33.14
N ILE A 95 -2.50 -1.42 32.43
CA ILE A 95 -2.44 -0.02 32.87
C ILE A 95 -3.09 0.13 34.26
N ILE A 96 -4.31 -0.39 34.45
CA ILE A 96 -5.03 -0.29 35.73
C ILE A 96 -4.26 -0.96 36.86
N VAL A 97 -3.71 -2.15 36.63
CA VAL A 97 -2.89 -2.86 37.63
C VAL A 97 -1.65 -2.04 37.98
N LYS A 98 -0.90 -1.56 36.98
CA LYS A 98 0.33 -0.79 37.22
C LYS A 98 0.09 0.57 37.86
N PHE A 99 -1.02 1.21 37.54
CA PHE A 99 -1.42 2.47 38.14
C PHE A 99 -1.71 2.34 39.64
N ARG A 100 -2.25 1.19 40.10
CA ARG A 100 -2.54 0.92 41.52
C ARG A 100 -1.33 0.46 42.33
N GLU A 101 -0.33 -0.17 41.69
CA GLU A 101 0.89 -0.65 42.37
C GLU A 101 1.95 0.42 42.54
N THR A 102 1.94 1.43 41.67
CA THR A 102 2.99 2.43 41.63
C THR A 102 2.63 3.57 42.57
N GLU A 103 3.55 4.00 43.43
CA GLU A 103 3.32 5.18 44.27
C GLU A 103 3.68 6.48 43.53
N SER A 104 4.83 6.49 42.83
CA SER A 104 5.35 7.66 42.11
C SER A 104 4.47 8.09 40.93
N THR A 105 3.97 9.34 40.96
CA THR A 105 3.18 9.93 39.87
C THR A 105 3.93 9.98 38.53
N LEU A 106 5.23 10.25 38.57
CA LEU A 106 6.07 10.29 37.37
C LEU A 106 6.22 8.90 36.74
N LEU A 107 6.34 7.86 37.57
CA LEU A 107 6.42 6.48 37.09
C LEU A 107 5.06 5.97 36.58
N LYS A 108 3.93 6.38 37.20
CA LYS A 108 2.58 6.14 36.68
C LYS A 108 2.42 6.70 35.27
N PHE A 109 2.81 7.97 35.06
CA PHE A 109 2.74 8.62 33.77
C PHE A 109 3.57 7.87 32.70
N SER A 110 4.80 7.47 33.07
CA SER A 110 5.65 6.66 32.19
C SER A 110 4.94 5.37 31.76
N TYR A 111 4.40 4.58 32.70
CA TYR A 111 3.70 3.33 32.36
C TYR A 111 2.50 3.57 31.44
N VAL A 112 1.71 4.62 31.69
CA VAL A 112 0.57 4.97 30.83
C VAL A 112 1.06 5.32 29.42
N ALA A 113 2.09 6.16 29.30
CA ALA A 113 2.64 6.56 28.00
C ALA A 113 3.23 5.36 27.24
N GLY A 114 3.97 4.48 27.91
CA GLY A 114 4.55 3.29 27.29
C GLY A 114 3.51 2.28 26.83
N LEU A 115 2.50 2.02 27.65
CA LEU A 115 1.42 1.09 27.30
C LEU A 115 0.48 1.67 26.24
N PHE A 116 0.23 2.98 26.26
CA PHE A 116 -0.47 3.66 25.18
C PHE A 116 0.34 3.58 23.87
N GLY A 117 1.65 3.82 23.92
CA GLY A 117 2.55 3.60 22.78
C GLY A 117 2.44 2.16 22.24
N ALA A 118 2.45 1.16 23.13
CA ALA A 118 2.28 -0.24 22.74
C ALA A 118 0.90 -0.52 22.10
N MET A 119 -0.18 0.12 22.57
CA MET A 119 -1.51 0.03 21.95
C MET A 119 -1.49 0.59 20.52
N VAL A 120 -0.92 1.79 20.33
CA VAL A 120 -0.79 2.43 19.01
C VAL A 120 0.09 1.58 18.09
N ASN A 121 1.16 0.98 18.60
CA ASN A 121 2.02 0.08 17.84
C ASN A 121 1.27 -1.19 17.40
N GLY A 122 0.49 -1.80 18.31
CA GLY A 122 -0.34 -2.96 17.99
C GLY A 122 -1.37 -2.67 16.90
N LEU A 123 -2.02 -1.51 16.96
CA LEU A 123 -2.95 -1.05 15.92
C LEU A 123 -2.22 -0.78 14.59
N GLY A 124 -1.06 -0.14 14.63
CA GLY A 124 -0.22 0.09 13.46
C GLY A 124 0.22 -1.20 12.78
N ALA A 125 0.64 -2.20 13.56
CA ALA A 125 0.97 -3.54 13.08
C ALA A 125 -0.24 -4.24 12.45
N LEU A 126 -1.41 -4.15 13.08
CA LEU A 126 -2.67 -4.68 12.52
C LEU A 126 -3.00 -4.02 11.17
N PHE A 127 -2.89 -2.69 11.08
CA PHE A 127 -3.16 -1.95 9.85
C PHE A 127 -2.17 -2.34 8.75
N LYS A 128 -0.89 -2.52 9.09
CA LYS A 128 0.13 -2.97 8.15
C LYS A 128 -0.19 -4.37 7.62
N LEU A 129 -0.59 -5.27 8.52
CA LEU A 129 -0.97 -6.65 8.17
C LEU A 129 -2.27 -6.73 7.37
N MET A 130 -3.21 -5.80 7.57
CA MET A 130 -4.47 -5.73 6.83
C MET A 130 -4.40 -4.84 5.58
N HIS A 131 -3.23 -4.30 5.24
CA HIS A 131 -3.03 -3.34 4.14
C HIS A 131 -3.91 -2.09 4.24
N PHE A 132 -4.25 -1.67 5.45
CA PHE A 132 -5.00 -0.45 5.68
C PHE A 132 -4.10 0.79 5.59
N PRO A 133 -4.63 1.91 5.04
CA PRO A 133 -3.87 3.15 4.94
C PRO A 133 -3.52 3.69 6.34
N GLY A 134 -2.41 4.41 6.45
CA GLY A 134 -1.98 5.03 7.72
C GLY A 134 -1.19 4.12 8.67
N ALA A 135 -0.92 2.86 8.31
CA ALA A 135 -0.15 1.93 9.14
C ALA A 135 1.23 2.49 9.55
N ASN A 136 1.98 3.03 8.59
CA ASN A 136 3.31 3.60 8.86
C ASN A 136 3.25 4.79 9.82
N PHE A 137 2.22 5.64 9.69
CA PHE A 137 2.02 6.79 10.56
C PHE A 137 1.79 6.36 12.02
N LEU A 138 0.94 5.35 12.24
CA LEU A 138 0.69 4.79 13.58
C LEU A 138 1.95 4.18 14.19
N ILE A 139 2.70 3.37 13.42
CA ILE A 139 3.92 2.72 13.90
C ILE A 139 4.99 3.77 14.26
N ILE A 140 5.26 4.75 13.39
CA ILE A 140 6.22 5.83 13.67
C ILE A 140 5.80 6.62 14.92
N THR A 141 4.52 6.99 15.01
CA THR A 141 3.98 7.72 16.17
C THR A 141 4.18 6.92 17.45
N SER A 142 3.91 5.61 17.43
CA SER A 142 4.12 4.74 18.59
C SER A 142 5.58 4.64 19.01
N LEU A 143 6.51 4.60 18.03
CA LEU A 143 7.94 4.52 18.28
C LEU A 143 8.47 5.82 18.89
N LEU A 144 7.95 6.98 18.46
CA LEU A 144 8.26 8.28 19.07
C LEU A 144 7.75 8.34 20.51
N ILE A 145 6.53 7.87 20.80
CA ILE A 145 5.97 7.83 22.16
C ILE A 145 6.85 6.93 23.06
N ILE A 146 7.17 5.72 22.61
CA ILE A 146 7.96 4.77 23.40
C ILE A 146 9.40 5.28 23.59
N GLY A 147 10.02 5.77 22.52
CA GLY A 147 11.43 6.18 22.52
C GLY A 147 11.69 7.52 23.21
N LEU A 148 10.81 8.51 23.05
CA LEU A 148 11.03 9.87 23.59
C LEU A 148 10.32 10.12 24.93
N ILE A 149 9.23 9.41 25.24
CA ILE A 149 8.45 9.64 26.47
C ILE A 149 8.68 8.52 27.47
N PHE A 150 8.34 7.28 27.10
CA PHE A 150 8.41 6.16 28.04
C PHE A 150 9.86 5.90 28.48
N MET A 151 10.76 5.71 27.52
CA MET A 151 12.14 5.29 27.80
C MET A 151 12.90 6.27 28.69
N PRO A 152 12.95 7.60 28.43
CA PRO A 152 13.72 8.53 29.26
C PRO A 152 13.16 8.66 30.68
N ILE A 153 11.84 8.69 30.83
CA ILE A 153 11.18 8.84 32.13
C ILE A 153 11.33 7.55 32.95
N TYR A 154 11.11 6.39 32.32
CA TYR A 154 11.28 5.09 32.98
C TYR A 154 12.74 4.92 33.42
N PHE A 155 13.68 5.24 32.54
CA PHE A 155 15.11 5.09 32.81
C PHE A 155 15.61 5.98 33.94
N THR A 156 15.30 7.28 33.89
CA THR A 156 15.73 8.24 34.92
C THR A 156 15.24 7.89 36.32
N HIS A 157 14.08 7.24 36.44
CA HIS A 157 13.52 6.85 37.72
C HIS A 157 13.91 5.42 38.12
N ALA A 158 13.81 4.42 37.24
CA ALA A 158 14.04 3.02 37.56
C ALA A 158 15.53 2.67 37.73
N VAL A 159 16.43 3.27 36.94
CA VAL A 159 17.87 3.00 37.03
C VAL A 159 18.53 3.70 38.20
N ARG A 160 17.90 4.73 38.78
CA ARG A 160 18.38 5.29 40.05
C ARG A 160 18.18 4.34 41.22
N LEU A 161 17.14 3.51 41.20
CA LEU A 161 16.83 2.54 42.25
C LEU A 161 17.41 1.14 42.01
N ALA A 162 17.77 0.79 40.78
CA ALA A 162 18.32 -0.53 40.46
C ALA A 162 19.80 -0.66 40.87
N GLU A 163 20.14 -1.77 41.52
CA GLU A 163 21.53 -2.10 41.87
C GLU A 163 22.43 -2.22 40.62
N ASN A 164 21.91 -2.80 39.53
CA ASN A 164 22.64 -3.03 38.27
C ASN A 164 22.26 -2.04 37.17
N LYS A 165 22.69 -0.78 37.33
CA LYS A 165 22.34 0.35 36.45
C LYS A 165 22.69 0.13 34.97
N LEU A 166 23.86 -0.44 34.71
CA LEU A 166 24.38 -0.69 33.37
C LEU A 166 23.59 -1.77 32.62
N SER A 167 23.22 -2.85 33.32
CA SER A 167 22.48 -3.98 32.75
C SER A 167 21.07 -3.55 32.31
N ASN A 168 20.36 -2.79 33.15
CA ASN A 168 19.03 -2.28 32.82
C ASN A 168 19.05 -1.25 31.67
N LEU A 169 20.13 -0.46 31.55
CA LEU A 169 20.33 0.43 30.40
C LEU A 169 20.56 -0.36 29.10
N ALA A 170 21.41 -1.38 29.16
CA ALA A 170 21.69 -2.23 28.02
C ALA A 170 20.42 -2.94 27.52
N PHE A 171 19.62 -3.55 28.40
CA PHE A 171 18.38 -4.21 28.01
C PHE A 171 17.35 -3.27 27.38
N ALA A 172 17.16 -2.07 27.94
CA ALA A 172 16.24 -1.08 27.37
C ALA A 172 16.72 -0.56 26.00
N GLY A 173 18.03 -0.31 25.86
CA GLY A 173 18.64 0.10 24.59
C GLY A 173 18.53 -0.97 23.51
N VAL A 174 18.80 -2.23 23.85
CA VAL A 174 18.67 -3.37 22.93
C VAL A 174 17.23 -3.55 22.47
N LEU A 175 16.24 -3.43 23.36
CA LEU A 175 14.82 -3.52 23.00
C LEU A 175 14.42 -2.41 22.02
N LEU A 176 14.89 -1.18 22.24
CA LEU A 176 14.62 -0.04 21.38
C LEU A 176 15.27 -0.25 19.99
N VAL A 177 16.54 -0.62 19.94
CA VAL A 177 17.24 -0.93 18.68
C VAL A 177 16.56 -2.06 17.93
N ALA A 178 16.12 -3.12 18.61
CA ALA A 178 15.39 -4.22 17.99
C ALA A 178 14.07 -3.74 17.35
N LEU A 179 13.31 -2.87 18.01
CA LEU A 179 12.10 -2.27 17.45
C LEU A 179 12.39 -1.39 16.23
N PHE A 180 13.46 -0.61 16.27
CA PHE A 180 13.91 0.21 15.13
C PHE A 180 14.34 -0.65 13.93
N LEU A 181 15.09 -1.73 14.17
CA LEU A 181 15.54 -2.65 13.13
C LEU A 181 14.38 -3.40 12.49
N LEU A 182 13.45 -3.90 13.30
CA LEU A 182 12.23 -4.55 12.81
C LEU A 182 11.41 -3.59 11.94
N TYR A 183 11.33 -2.30 12.30
CA TYR A 183 10.68 -1.29 11.45
C TYR A 183 11.44 -1.03 10.15
N GLY A 184 12.77 -0.90 10.21
CA GLY A 184 13.62 -0.71 9.02
C GLY A 184 13.40 -1.78 7.96
N LEU A 185 13.18 -3.03 8.38
CA LEU A 185 12.86 -4.15 7.49
C LEU A 185 11.47 -4.03 6.84
N THR A 186 10.51 -3.36 7.47
CA THR A 186 9.15 -3.16 6.92
C THR A 186 9.04 -1.99 5.92
N GLY A 187 10.00 -1.06 5.94
CA GLY A 187 10.05 0.10 5.04
C GLY A 187 10.86 -0.12 3.76
N ALA A 188 11.76 -1.10 3.75
CA ALA A 188 12.61 -1.44 2.60
C ALA A 188 11.83 -1.93 1.35
N GLY A 189 10.52 -2.16 1.48
CA GLY A 189 9.64 -2.63 0.41
C GLY A 189 8.65 -1.58 -0.15
N ASN A 190 8.74 -0.30 0.25
CA ASN A 190 7.97 0.76 -0.44
C ASN A 190 8.59 0.97 -1.83
N SER A 191 8.21 0.11 -2.77
CA SER A 191 8.76 -0.01 -4.10
C SER A 191 8.33 1.18 -4.96
N SER A 192 9.21 2.18 -5.11
CA SER A 192 9.18 3.10 -6.27
C SER A 192 9.38 2.35 -7.60
N THR A 193 9.78 1.07 -7.53
CA THR A 193 10.08 0.22 -8.67
C THR A 193 8.92 0.12 -9.65
N MET A 194 7.65 0.07 -9.24
CA MET A 194 6.55 -0.01 -10.21
C MET A 194 6.43 1.28 -11.06
N SER A 195 6.50 2.43 -10.41
CA SER A 195 6.49 3.73 -11.11
C SER A 195 7.71 3.89 -12.01
N ASP A 196 8.88 3.50 -11.52
CA ASP A 196 10.13 3.56 -12.28
C ASP A 196 10.14 2.55 -13.43
N SER A 197 9.59 1.34 -13.25
CA SER A 197 9.47 0.33 -14.30
C SER A 197 8.49 0.76 -15.39
N VAL A 198 7.32 1.32 -15.04
CA VAL A 198 6.36 1.86 -16.01
C VAL A 198 6.98 3.01 -16.79
N TYR A 199 7.71 3.89 -16.11
CA TYR A 199 8.45 4.98 -16.76
C TYR A 199 9.49 4.46 -17.75
N VAL A 200 10.36 3.52 -17.34
CA VAL A 200 11.39 2.95 -18.22
C VAL A 200 10.76 2.24 -19.41
N MET A 201 9.69 1.46 -19.19
CA MET A 201 8.95 0.82 -20.27
C MET A 201 8.42 1.83 -21.28
N HIS A 202 7.83 2.93 -20.79
CA HIS A 202 7.31 3.98 -21.65
C HIS A 202 8.41 4.75 -22.40
N GLN A 203 9.54 5.03 -21.76
CA GLN A 203 10.67 5.66 -22.44
C GLN A 203 11.20 4.78 -23.57
N ASN A 204 11.39 3.48 -23.33
CA ASN A 204 11.81 2.54 -24.36
C ASN A 204 10.79 2.49 -25.52
N LEU A 205 9.50 2.53 -25.21
CA LEU A 205 8.44 2.58 -26.22
C LEU A 205 8.52 3.85 -27.08
N MET A 206 8.76 5.01 -26.46
CA MET A 206 8.91 6.29 -27.18
C MET A 206 10.14 6.29 -28.09
N ASP A 207 11.27 5.80 -27.59
CA ASP A 207 12.50 5.67 -28.38
C ASP A 207 12.29 4.72 -29.58
N GLU A 208 11.55 3.62 -29.40
CA GLU A 208 11.18 2.72 -30.49
C GLU A 208 10.26 3.38 -31.52
N ILE A 209 9.30 4.21 -31.09
CA ILE A 209 8.43 4.96 -32.01
C ILE A 209 9.27 5.91 -32.86
N ASP A 210 10.16 6.70 -32.27
CA ASP A 210 11.00 7.67 -32.98
C ASP A 210 11.92 6.98 -34.01
N ARG A 211 12.51 5.85 -33.63
CA ARG A 211 13.31 5.01 -34.53
C ARG A 211 12.47 4.47 -35.68
N ALA A 212 11.32 3.87 -35.38
CA ALA A 212 10.44 3.29 -36.39
C ALA A 212 9.90 4.37 -37.35
N GLN A 213 9.60 5.58 -36.87
CA GLN A 213 9.20 6.71 -37.72
C GLN A 213 10.32 7.12 -38.68
N THR A 214 11.57 7.18 -38.21
CA THR A 214 12.74 7.56 -39.00
C THR A 214 13.01 6.51 -40.08
N GLU A 215 13.12 5.23 -39.70
CA GLU A 215 13.33 4.12 -40.63
C GLU A 215 12.23 4.04 -41.69
N ARG A 216 10.97 4.27 -41.28
CA ARG A 216 9.84 4.33 -42.21
C ARG A 216 10.00 5.47 -43.21
N LYS A 217 10.33 6.69 -42.77
CA LYS A 217 10.53 7.84 -43.68
C LYS A 217 11.61 7.53 -44.72
N GLU A 218 12.70 6.89 -44.32
CA GLU A 218 13.77 6.45 -45.23
C GLU A 218 13.34 5.32 -46.17
N ALA A 219 12.55 4.36 -45.68
CA ALA A 219 12.04 3.25 -46.49
C ALA A 219 11.05 3.70 -47.58
N PHE A 220 10.27 4.75 -47.31
CA PHE A 220 9.42 5.37 -48.33
C PHE A 220 10.16 6.37 -49.22
N ALA A 221 11.33 6.88 -48.80
CA ALA A 221 12.14 7.76 -49.63
C ALA A 221 12.52 7.05 -50.95
N GLY A 222 12.15 7.66 -52.09
CA GLY A 222 12.43 7.13 -53.43
C GLY A 222 11.38 6.17 -54.01
N LEU A 223 10.30 5.85 -53.30
CA LEU A 223 9.18 5.08 -53.88
C LEU A 223 8.22 6.00 -54.65
N PRO A 224 7.94 5.78 -55.95
CA PRO A 224 6.90 6.53 -56.66
C PRO A 224 5.52 6.13 -56.13
N GLY A 225 4.74 7.11 -55.66
CA GLY A 225 3.43 6.93 -55.03
C GLY A 225 3.44 7.07 -53.51
N ASN A 226 3.90 8.21 -52.99
CA ASN A 226 3.92 8.56 -51.56
C ASN A 226 2.53 8.71 -50.89
N ASP A 227 1.44 8.29 -51.55
CA ASP A 227 0.09 8.46 -51.04
C ASP A 227 -0.15 7.65 -49.74
N LEU A 228 0.33 6.40 -49.68
CA LEU A 228 0.26 5.59 -48.45
C LEU A 228 1.11 6.19 -47.32
N SER A 229 2.30 6.71 -47.64
CA SER A 229 3.19 7.36 -46.67
C SER A 229 2.54 8.61 -46.08
N LEU A 230 1.98 9.48 -46.92
CA LEU A 230 1.27 10.69 -46.53
C LEU A 230 0.02 10.39 -45.69
N LYS A 231 -0.74 9.36 -46.04
CA LYS A 231 -1.93 8.94 -45.28
C LYS A 231 -1.55 8.33 -43.93
N THR A 232 -0.44 7.58 -43.88
CA THR A 232 0.11 7.05 -42.63
C THR A 232 0.58 8.18 -41.71
N GLU A 233 1.25 9.19 -42.26
CA GLU A 233 1.66 10.38 -41.50
C GLU A 233 0.46 11.12 -40.93
N LYS A 234 -0.58 11.38 -41.75
CA LYS A 234 -1.84 11.99 -41.27
C LYS A 234 -2.55 11.20 -40.17
N LEU A 235 -2.46 9.86 -40.19
CA LEU A 235 -3.03 9.01 -39.14
C LEU A 235 -2.23 9.13 -37.84
N LEU A 236 -0.91 9.13 -37.92
CA LEU A 236 -0.03 9.26 -36.76
C LEU A 236 -0.12 10.64 -36.12
N ASP A 237 -0.21 11.71 -36.94
CA ASP A 237 -0.47 13.07 -36.46
C ASP A 237 -1.79 13.15 -35.70
N TYR A 238 -2.82 12.47 -36.19
CA TYR A 238 -4.11 12.39 -35.50
C TYR A 238 -4.00 11.65 -34.16
N ILE A 239 -3.26 10.54 -34.10
CA ILE A 239 -3.06 9.79 -32.84
C ILE A 239 -2.24 10.61 -31.83
N SER A 240 -1.20 11.30 -32.29
CA SER A 240 -0.41 12.22 -31.47
C SER A 240 -1.27 13.37 -30.94
N GLY A 241 -2.10 13.99 -31.78
CA GLY A 241 -3.06 15.01 -31.37
C GLY A 241 -4.09 14.48 -30.36
N PHE A 242 -4.57 13.24 -30.53
CA PHE A 242 -5.46 12.60 -29.57
C PHE A 242 -4.76 12.39 -28.23
N ARG A 243 -3.52 11.89 -28.22
CA ARG A 243 -2.70 11.73 -27.00
C ARG A 243 -2.56 13.06 -26.27
N THR A 244 -2.11 14.12 -26.96
CA THR A 244 -1.95 15.46 -26.37
C THR A 244 -3.26 15.98 -25.79
N HIS A 245 -4.35 15.82 -26.51
CA HIS A 245 -5.66 16.28 -26.06
C HIS A 245 -6.15 15.54 -24.81
N ALA A 246 -5.96 14.22 -24.75
CA ALA A 246 -6.28 13.42 -23.58
C ALA A 246 -5.45 13.84 -22.35
N ILE A 247 -4.17 14.17 -22.54
CA ILE A 247 -3.31 14.70 -21.47
C ILE A 247 -3.78 16.09 -21.02
N MET A 248 -4.06 16.99 -21.95
CA MET A 248 -4.57 18.34 -21.69
C MET A 248 -5.84 18.31 -20.84
N MET A 249 -6.82 17.48 -21.22
CA MET A 249 -8.08 17.32 -20.49
C MET A 249 -7.91 16.67 -19.13
N SER A 250 -7.03 15.66 -19.04
CA SER A 250 -6.85 14.88 -17.81
C SER A 250 -6.03 15.60 -16.74
N GLN A 251 -5.00 16.33 -17.17
CA GLN A 251 -4.06 17.03 -16.27
C GLN A 251 -4.43 18.51 -16.08
N ASN A 252 -5.36 19.04 -16.87
CA ASN A 252 -5.75 20.45 -16.88
C ASN A 252 -4.54 21.38 -17.10
N VAL A 253 -3.73 21.04 -18.09
CA VAL A 253 -2.50 21.75 -18.49
C VAL A 253 -2.65 22.33 -19.90
N PRO A 254 -1.92 23.39 -20.26
CA PRO A 254 -1.92 23.92 -21.62
C PRO A 254 -1.37 22.91 -22.65
N GLU A 255 -1.72 23.10 -23.92
CA GLU A 255 -1.37 22.17 -25.00
C GLU A 255 0.15 21.98 -25.16
N GLU A 256 0.94 23.05 -25.03
CA GLU A 256 2.40 22.98 -25.13
C GLU A 256 3.00 22.05 -24.07
N GLU A 257 2.52 22.17 -22.82
CA GLU A 257 2.96 21.31 -21.73
C GLU A 257 2.47 19.87 -21.91
N ALA A 258 1.25 19.68 -22.42
CA ALA A 258 0.70 18.35 -22.69
C ALA A 258 1.45 17.58 -23.78
N ARG A 259 2.06 18.25 -24.76
CA ARG A 259 2.84 17.62 -25.84
C ARG A 259 4.09 16.94 -25.30
N ASP A 260 4.84 17.65 -24.46
CA ASP A 260 6.13 17.21 -23.92
C ASP A 260 6.01 16.48 -22.58
N MET A 261 4.79 16.31 -22.07
CA MET A 261 4.56 15.65 -20.79
C MET A 261 4.92 14.16 -20.86
N ASN A 262 5.88 13.78 -20.01
CA ASN A 262 6.20 12.38 -19.76
C ASN A 262 5.24 11.76 -18.75
N ILE A 263 4.99 10.46 -18.85
CA ILE A 263 4.19 9.67 -17.89
C ILE A 263 4.59 9.95 -16.45
N ARG A 264 5.89 10.08 -16.10
CA ARG A 264 6.35 10.39 -14.74
C ARG A 264 5.77 11.68 -14.15
N ASN A 265 5.47 12.66 -15.00
CA ASN A 265 4.95 13.97 -14.59
C ASN A 265 3.41 14.03 -14.62
N MET A 266 2.75 12.93 -15.00
CA MET A 266 1.29 12.85 -15.00
C MET A 266 0.76 12.39 -13.65
N TYR A 267 -0.40 12.90 -13.25
CA TYR A 267 -1.13 12.38 -12.10
C TYR A 267 -1.87 11.07 -12.45
N TRP A 268 -1.41 9.94 -11.89
CA TRP A 268 -2.00 8.61 -12.10
C TRP A 268 -3.06 8.27 -11.03
N GLY A 269 -4.20 8.95 -11.06
CA GLY A 269 -5.34 8.63 -10.20
C GLY A 269 -6.12 7.39 -10.67
N THR A 270 -6.86 6.73 -9.76
CA THR A 270 -7.80 5.64 -10.08
C THR A 270 -8.99 6.20 -10.86
N GLY A 271 -8.84 6.34 -12.18
CA GLY A 271 -9.84 6.82 -13.12
C GLY A 271 -10.21 8.28 -12.88
N ILE A 272 -9.83 9.16 -13.81
CA ILE A 272 -10.50 10.46 -13.89
C ILE A 272 -11.95 10.14 -14.25
N LYS A 273 -12.84 10.23 -13.25
CA LYS A 273 -14.26 9.92 -13.43
C LYS A 273 -14.79 10.81 -14.56
N GLY A 274 -15.12 10.19 -15.69
CA GLY A 274 -15.62 10.88 -16.86
C GLY A 274 -14.63 11.09 -17.99
N LEU A 275 -13.38 10.62 -17.93
CA LEU A 275 -12.46 10.67 -19.08
C LEU A 275 -13.08 10.04 -20.33
N HIS A 276 -13.64 8.83 -20.21
CA HIS A 276 -14.39 8.18 -21.28
C HIS A 276 -15.51 9.08 -21.85
N ARG A 277 -16.30 9.73 -20.99
CA ARG A 277 -17.38 10.64 -21.40
C ARG A 277 -16.83 11.87 -22.14
N MET A 278 -15.75 12.47 -21.62
CA MET A 278 -15.09 13.62 -22.25
C MET A 278 -14.54 13.26 -23.63
N LEU A 279 -14.02 12.05 -23.81
CA LEU A 279 -13.54 11.56 -25.09
C LEU A 279 -14.68 11.27 -26.07
N ASP A 280 -15.80 10.72 -25.59
CA ASP A 280 -16.96 10.44 -26.43
C ASP A 280 -17.66 11.71 -26.93
N GLU A 281 -17.72 12.74 -26.09
CA GLU A 281 -18.35 14.02 -26.42
C GLU A 281 -17.46 14.91 -27.31
N HIS A 282 -16.18 14.58 -27.47
CA HIS A 282 -15.24 15.42 -28.20
C HIS A 282 -15.44 15.32 -29.74
N PRO A 283 -15.53 16.45 -30.47
CA PRO A 283 -15.92 16.45 -31.89
C PRO A 283 -14.87 15.85 -32.84
N GLN A 284 -13.57 15.89 -32.48
CA GLN A 284 -12.48 15.42 -33.34
C GLN A 284 -11.79 14.18 -32.79
N TYR A 285 -11.23 14.27 -31.58
CA TYR A 285 -10.57 13.21 -30.85
C TYR A 285 -11.56 12.32 -30.05
N ASN A 286 -12.27 11.45 -30.76
CA ASN A 286 -13.14 10.45 -30.13
C ASN A 286 -12.81 9.01 -30.60
N PRO A 287 -13.15 7.98 -29.80
CA PRO A 287 -12.84 6.59 -30.12
C PRO A 287 -13.44 6.14 -31.47
N GLY A 288 -14.66 6.56 -31.79
CA GLY A 288 -15.34 6.20 -33.04
C GLY A 288 -14.66 6.76 -34.30
N THR A 289 -14.14 7.99 -34.23
CA THR A 289 -13.38 8.62 -35.32
C THR A 289 -12.01 7.98 -35.48
N LEU A 290 -11.34 7.65 -34.36
CA LEU A 290 -10.10 6.89 -34.40
C LEU A 290 -10.31 5.53 -35.09
N ARG A 291 -11.34 4.77 -34.70
CA ARG A 291 -11.69 3.49 -35.34
C ARG A 291 -11.91 3.63 -36.84
N LYS A 292 -12.71 4.61 -37.27
CA LYS A 292 -12.97 4.85 -38.70
C LYS A 292 -11.68 5.16 -39.48
N ARG A 293 -10.77 5.96 -38.89
CA ARG A 293 -9.49 6.30 -39.51
C ARG A 293 -8.57 5.07 -39.61
N LEU A 294 -8.51 4.24 -38.57
CA LEU A 294 -7.77 2.99 -38.56
C LEU A 294 -8.28 2.02 -39.62
N GLN A 295 -9.60 1.83 -39.70
CA GLN A 295 -10.22 0.97 -40.72
C GLN A 295 -9.95 1.46 -42.15
N ASN A 296 -10.01 2.78 -42.38
CA ASN A 296 -9.71 3.37 -43.68
C ASN A 296 -8.23 3.15 -44.06
N TRP A 297 -7.31 3.40 -43.13
CA TRP A 297 -5.88 3.14 -43.36
C TRP A 297 -5.61 1.65 -43.62
N GLN A 298 -6.25 0.76 -42.87
CA GLN A 298 -6.13 -0.68 -43.05
C GLN A 298 -6.64 -1.12 -44.44
N ALA A 299 -7.80 -0.62 -44.88
CA ALA A 299 -8.35 -0.92 -46.19
C ALA A 299 -7.39 -0.53 -47.32
N GLN A 300 -6.72 0.62 -47.18
CA GLN A 300 -5.71 1.08 -48.13
C GLN A 300 -4.43 0.25 -48.05
N ALA A 301 -3.97 -0.08 -46.85
CA ALA A 301 -2.80 -0.93 -46.65
C ALA A 301 -3.00 -2.34 -47.23
N ALA A 302 -4.24 -2.85 -47.22
CA ALA A 302 -4.60 -4.13 -47.84
C ALA A 302 -4.40 -4.13 -49.36
N GLU A 303 -4.56 -3.00 -50.04
CA GLU A 303 -4.27 -2.87 -51.49
C GLU A 303 -2.79 -3.15 -51.81
N TYR A 304 -1.90 -2.95 -50.83
CA TYR A 304 -0.46 -3.20 -50.94
C TYR A 304 -0.02 -4.57 -50.41
N GLY A 305 -0.96 -5.46 -50.06
CA GLY A 305 -0.67 -6.83 -49.63
C GLY A 305 -0.55 -7.05 -48.13
N LEU A 306 -0.99 -6.09 -47.29
CA LEU A 306 -1.11 -6.34 -45.85
C LEU A 306 -2.20 -7.40 -45.59
N ALA A 307 -1.87 -8.47 -44.87
CA ALA A 307 -2.86 -9.46 -44.44
C ALA A 307 -3.95 -8.78 -43.59
N ASN A 308 -5.20 -9.25 -43.74
CA ASN A 308 -6.43 -8.58 -43.31
C ASN A 308 -6.66 -8.53 -41.79
N GLN A 309 -5.63 -8.79 -40.99
CA GLN A 309 -5.75 -9.04 -39.57
C GLN A 309 -5.15 -7.84 -38.82
N LEU A 310 -5.96 -7.14 -38.00
CA LEU A 310 -5.59 -6.72 -36.63
C LEU A 310 -6.42 -5.56 -36.05
N CYS A 311 -7.06 -4.67 -36.83
CA CYS A 311 -7.65 -3.47 -36.21
C CYS A 311 -9.12 -3.64 -35.81
N CYS A 312 -9.40 -3.33 -34.55
CA CYS A 312 -10.75 -3.07 -34.03
C CYS A 312 -11.68 -4.27 -33.94
N GLU A 313 -11.13 -5.47 -33.79
CA GLU A 313 -11.91 -6.67 -33.43
C GLU A 313 -12.38 -6.60 -31.97
N PRO A 314 -13.53 -7.20 -31.65
CA PRO A 314 -13.97 -7.35 -30.27
C PRO A 314 -12.95 -8.12 -29.43
N VAL A 315 -12.84 -7.76 -28.16
CA VAL A 315 -11.90 -8.38 -27.22
C VAL A 315 -12.69 -9.30 -26.27
N GLN A 316 -12.23 -10.53 -26.08
CA GLN A 316 -12.81 -11.41 -25.05
C GLN A 316 -12.40 -10.93 -23.66
N GLY A 317 -13.38 -10.45 -22.89
CA GLY A 317 -13.26 -10.12 -21.48
C GLY A 317 -13.73 -11.26 -20.56
N PRO A 318 -13.44 -11.17 -19.26
CA PRO A 318 -13.85 -12.17 -18.28
C PRO A 318 -15.38 -12.29 -18.10
N GLU A 319 -16.14 -11.25 -18.46
CA GLU A 319 -17.62 -11.20 -18.37
C GLU A 319 -18.32 -11.36 -19.73
N GLY A 320 -17.56 -11.53 -20.82
CA GLY A 320 -18.10 -11.66 -22.19
C GLY A 320 -17.27 -10.91 -23.24
N GLU A 321 -17.80 -10.87 -24.45
CA GLU A 321 -17.21 -10.14 -25.58
C GLU A 321 -17.44 -8.64 -25.42
N LEU A 322 -16.35 -7.86 -25.42
CA LEU A 322 -16.36 -6.41 -25.32
C LEU A 322 -16.09 -5.80 -26.70
N SER A 323 -16.78 -4.72 -27.03
CA SER A 323 -16.41 -3.95 -28.23
C SER A 323 -15.00 -3.37 -28.09
N TRP A 324 -14.33 -3.12 -29.22
CA TRP A 324 -12.98 -2.56 -29.21
C TRP A 324 -12.90 -1.21 -28.48
N GLU A 325 -13.92 -0.37 -28.65
CA GLU A 325 -14.03 0.92 -27.96
C GLU A 325 -14.21 0.74 -26.45
N GLU A 326 -15.09 -0.15 -26.00
CA GLU A 326 -15.29 -0.42 -24.58
C GLU A 326 -14.04 -1.02 -23.93
N ALA A 327 -13.33 -1.89 -24.64
CA ALA A 327 -12.12 -2.54 -24.15
C ALA A 327 -10.97 -1.55 -23.88
N HIS A 328 -10.80 -0.55 -24.74
CA HIS A 328 -9.66 0.38 -24.66
C HIS A 328 -10.02 1.76 -24.07
N PHE A 329 -11.27 2.20 -24.22
CA PHE A 329 -11.74 3.54 -23.83
C PHE A 329 -12.87 3.54 -22.81
N GLY A 330 -13.32 2.36 -22.33
CA GLY A 330 -14.45 2.25 -21.42
C GLY A 330 -14.26 2.89 -20.02
N HIS A 331 -15.23 2.66 -19.14
CA HIS A 331 -15.33 3.34 -17.83
C HIS A 331 -14.10 3.21 -16.90
N SER A 332 -13.29 2.17 -17.09
CA SER A 332 -12.08 1.91 -16.30
C SER A 332 -10.80 2.47 -16.95
N CYS A 333 -10.91 3.19 -18.06
CA CYS A 333 -9.77 3.75 -18.76
C CYS A 333 -9.09 4.83 -17.91
N THR A 334 -7.83 4.59 -17.56
CA THR A 334 -6.95 5.57 -16.91
C THR A 334 -6.21 6.37 -17.99
N ILE A 335 -5.77 7.59 -17.65
CA ILE A 335 -4.92 8.36 -18.57
C ILE A 335 -3.65 7.57 -18.95
N LEU A 336 -3.10 6.82 -17.99
CA LEU A 336 -1.92 5.98 -18.19
C LEU A 336 -2.16 4.89 -19.23
N SER A 337 -3.26 4.13 -19.09
CA SER A 337 -3.62 3.08 -20.06
C SER A 337 -3.95 3.66 -21.43
N LEU A 338 -4.61 4.82 -21.48
CA LEU A 338 -4.95 5.49 -22.74
C LEU A 338 -3.72 5.93 -23.52
N VAL A 339 -2.82 6.67 -22.87
CA VAL A 339 -1.58 7.16 -23.49
C VAL A 339 -0.74 5.97 -23.94
N SER A 340 -0.55 4.96 -23.07
CA SER A 340 0.22 3.76 -23.42
C SER A 340 -0.36 3.02 -24.62
N PHE A 341 -1.69 2.92 -24.70
CA PHE A 341 -2.37 2.30 -25.84
C PHE A 341 -2.20 3.09 -27.14
N LEU A 342 -2.37 4.42 -27.09
CA LEU A 342 -2.19 5.28 -28.26
C LEU A 342 -0.74 5.22 -28.78
N ASP A 343 0.24 5.16 -27.89
CA ASP A 343 1.66 5.05 -28.26
C ASP A 343 1.99 3.67 -28.83
N GLN A 344 1.45 2.60 -28.24
CA GLN A 344 1.56 1.26 -28.81
C GLN A 344 0.95 1.18 -30.21
N LEU A 345 -0.19 1.82 -30.43
CA LEU A 345 -0.84 1.91 -31.74
C LEU A 345 0.02 2.66 -32.76
N GLN A 346 0.68 3.76 -32.37
CA GLN A 346 1.63 4.46 -33.23
C GLN A 346 2.79 3.55 -33.64
N LEU A 347 3.37 2.80 -32.70
CA LEU A 347 4.45 1.87 -32.98
C LEU A 347 4.00 0.78 -33.98
N GLU A 348 2.83 0.18 -33.76
CA GLU A 348 2.31 -0.88 -34.63
C GLU A 348 2.09 -0.38 -36.07
N ILE A 349 1.50 0.81 -36.23
CA ILE A 349 1.31 1.45 -37.54
C ILE A 349 2.66 1.72 -38.22
N ASN A 350 3.65 2.21 -37.48
CA ASN A 350 4.99 2.45 -37.99
C ASN A 350 5.64 1.14 -38.47
N GLN A 351 5.63 0.08 -37.66
CA GLN A 351 6.21 -1.22 -38.02
C GLN A 351 5.52 -1.84 -39.24
N LYS A 352 4.19 -1.80 -39.30
CA LYS A 352 3.43 -2.32 -40.45
C LYS A 352 3.68 -1.52 -41.73
N SER A 353 3.69 -0.20 -41.64
CA SER A 353 3.98 0.66 -42.80
C SER A 353 5.42 0.47 -43.30
N LEU A 354 6.39 0.27 -42.39
CA LEU A 354 7.76 -0.08 -42.74
C LEU A 354 7.83 -1.43 -43.46
N HIS A 355 7.13 -2.45 -42.96
CA HIS A 355 7.06 -3.75 -43.61
C HIS A 355 6.49 -3.66 -45.03
N LEU A 356 5.43 -2.88 -45.22
CA LEU A 356 4.86 -2.62 -46.55
C LEU A 356 5.83 -1.90 -47.48
N ALA A 357 6.57 -0.91 -46.99
CA ALA A 357 7.59 -0.24 -47.79
C ALA A 357 8.64 -1.23 -48.32
N TRP A 358 9.10 -2.16 -47.47
CA TRP A 358 10.02 -3.23 -47.87
C TRP A 358 9.40 -4.20 -48.88
N GLN A 359 8.15 -4.61 -48.69
CA GLN A 359 7.45 -5.48 -49.64
C GLN A 359 7.31 -4.81 -51.02
N ILE A 360 6.92 -3.53 -51.07
CA ILE A 360 6.80 -2.75 -52.31
C ILE A 360 8.16 -2.65 -53.02
N ARG A 361 9.24 -2.40 -52.27
CA ARG A 361 10.61 -2.38 -52.82
C ARG A 361 11.00 -3.75 -53.38
N TYR A 362 10.73 -4.83 -52.66
CA TYR A 362 11.04 -6.19 -53.08
C TYR A 362 10.30 -6.58 -54.37
N GLN A 363 8.99 -6.30 -54.46
CA GLN A 363 8.20 -6.57 -55.66
C GLN A 363 8.72 -5.80 -56.88
N LYS A 364 9.16 -4.54 -56.71
CA LYS A 364 9.78 -3.76 -57.79
C LYS A 364 11.13 -4.31 -58.23
N GLY A 365 12.00 -4.68 -57.29
CA GLY A 365 13.29 -5.30 -57.61
C GLY A 365 13.15 -6.62 -58.37
N ALA A 366 12.15 -7.44 -57.99
CA ALA A 366 11.81 -8.67 -58.70
C ALA A 366 11.24 -8.42 -60.12
N SER A 367 10.48 -7.33 -60.30
CA SER A 367 9.91 -6.95 -61.60
C SER A 367 10.97 -6.41 -62.57
N GLN A 368 11.95 -5.63 -62.08
CA GLN A 368 13.07 -5.13 -62.90
C GLN A 368 13.98 -6.27 -63.38
N THR A 369 14.35 -7.19 -62.49
CA THR A 369 15.15 -8.37 -62.84
C THR A 369 14.46 -9.30 -63.84
N ALA A 370 13.14 -9.48 -63.74
CA ALA A 370 12.36 -10.22 -64.74
C ALA A 370 12.36 -9.52 -66.12
N SER A 371 12.25 -8.18 -66.16
CA SER A 371 12.28 -7.41 -67.40
C SER A 371 13.67 -7.42 -68.06
N ASP A 372 14.74 -7.35 -67.28
CA ASP A 372 16.12 -7.39 -67.78
C ASP A 372 16.47 -8.78 -68.35
N THR A 373 15.92 -9.85 -67.76
CA THR A 373 16.10 -11.22 -68.25
C THR A 373 15.39 -11.44 -69.60
N ILE A 374 14.22 -10.82 -69.81
CA ILE A 374 13.48 -10.89 -71.09
C ILE A 374 14.22 -10.12 -72.19
N VAL A 375 14.79 -8.95 -71.88
CA VAL A 375 15.57 -8.14 -72.84
C VAL A 375 16.90 -8.80 -73.21
N GLN A 376 17.51 -9.59 -72.32
CA GLN A 376 18.71 -10.37 -72.63
C GLN A 376 18.44 -11.67 -73.40
N ALA A 377 17.18 -12.12 -73.44
CA ALA A 377 16.75 -13.34 -74.15
C ALA A 377 16.12 -13.07 -75.54
N SER A 378 15.97 -11.80 -75.92
CA SER A 378 15.56 -11.32 -77.25
C SER A 378 16.75 -10.74 -78.00
#